data_AF-A0A351ZX79-F1
#
_entry.id   AF-A0A351ZX79-F1
#
_cell.length_a   1.000
_cell.length_b   1.000
_cell.length_c   1.000
_cell.angle_alpha   90.00
_cell.angle_beta   90.00
_cell.angle_gamma   90.00
#
_symmetry.space_group_name_H-M   'P 1'
#
loop_
_entity.id
_entity.type
_entity.pdbx_description
1 polymer ?
#
loop_
_entity_poly.entity_id
_entity_poly.type
_entity_poly.pdbx_seq_one_letter_code
_entity_poly.pdbx_strand_id
1 'polypeptide(L)'
;VQTVQDQFIQRSNVTLPLLVCYDGYVTPEQFRQLPSGRQDYMLFSSVVLDAPAASQAGIAPYNLASDTVVNVSPADFLRVAEQRRAAMQVTASATASGLTAEVNAATGGVVVISVPYDPALRVTVDGAPARTFIANFGFVGVTMSGGKHTLALTMP
;
A
#
# COMPACT_ATOMS: atom_id res chain seq x y z
N VAL A 1 9.95 -17.17 15.69
CA VAL A 1 9.98 -18.28 14.72
C VAL A 1 9.58 -19.54 15.48
N GLN A 2 8.54 -20.23 15.03
CA GLN A 2 8.15 -21.53 15.59
C GLN A 2 8.43 -22.59 14.52
N THR A 3 9.10 -23.67 14.91
CA THR A 3 9.36 -24.79 14.02
C THR A 3 8.19 -25.77 14.14
N VAL A 4 7.53 -26.08 13.02
CA VAL A 4 6.56 -27.17 12.94
C VAL A 4 7.12 -28.16 11.93
N GLN A 5 7.56 -29.31 12.41
CA GLN A 5 8.36 -30.28 11.63
C GLN A 5 9.64 -29.63 11.08
N ASP A 6 9.88 -29.70 9.77
CA ASP A 6 11.06 -29.13 9.08
C ASP A 6 10.81 -27.73 8.50
N GLN A 7 9.69 -27.10 8.85
CA GLN A 7 9.32 -25.78 8.34
C GLN A 7 9.45 -24.69 9.40
N PHE A 8 10.10 -23.59 9.01
CA PHE A 8 10.19 -22.38 9.81
C PHE A 8 8.95 -21.52 9.58
N ILE A 9 8.07 -21.45 10.58
CA ILE A 9 6.95 -20.51 10.56
C ILE A 9 7.45 -19.19 11.15
N GLN A 10 7.68 -18.22 10.27
CA GLN A 10 7.95 -16.84 10.65
C GLN A 10 6.63 -16.10 10.88
N ARG A 11 6.25 -15.96 12.16
CA ARG A 11 5.16 -15.07 12.57
C ARG A 11 5.75 -13.67 12.79
N SER A 12 5.34 -12.71 11.96
CA SER A 12 5.60 -11.29 12.19
C SER A 12 4.40 -10.68 12.91
N ASN A 13 4.65 -9.97 14.00
CA ASN A 13 3.62 -9.17 14.69
C ASN A 13 3.45 -7.79 14.01
N VAL A 14 4.20 -7.55 12.93
CA VAL A 14 4.27 -6.29 12.17
C VAL A 14 4.11 -6.65 10.70
N THR A 15 2.93 -7.17 10.35
CA THR A 15 2.57 -7.46 8.96
C THR A 15 1.67 -6.33 8.48
N LEU A 16 2.06 -5.67 7.39
CA LEU A 16 1.13 -4.78 6.70
C LEU A 16 0.01 -5.62 6.09
N PRO A 17 -1.25 -5.16 6.15
CA PRO A 17 -2.32 -5.85 5.46
C PRO A 17 -2.00 -5.95 3.96
N LEU A 18 -2.56 -6.94 3.28
CA LEU A 18 -2.45 -7.12 1.81
C LEU A 18 -2.86 -5.88 0.99
N LEU A 19 -3.50 -4.91 1.66
CA LEU A 19 -3.89 -3.63 1.13
C LEU A 19 -3.39 -2.54 2.08
N VAL A 20 -2.82 -1.46 1.54
CA VAL A 20 -2.38 -0.28 2.31
C VAL A 20 -2.89 0.99 1.63
N CYS A 21 -3.53 1.91 2.36
CA CYS A 21 -3.93 3.22 1.82
C CYS A 21 -2.88 4.28 2.15
N TYR A 22 -2.50 5.06 1.14
CA TYR A 22 -1.53 6.14 1.22
C TYR A 22 -2.18 7.47 0.84
N ASP A 23 -1.89 8.47 1.65
CA ASP A 23 -2.37 9.85 1.54
C ASP A 23 -1.36 10.80 0.86
N GLY A 24 -0.16 10.30 0.55
CA GLY A 24 0.87 11.03 -0.18
C GLY A 24 1.70 10.14 -1.09
N TYR A 25 2.34 10.75 -2.09
CA TYR A 25 3.18 10.05 -3.06
C TYR A 25 4.60 10.62 -3.19
N VAL A 26 5.54 9.77 -3.57
CA VAL A 26 6.87 10.15 -4.08
C VAL A 26 7.04 9.65 -5.50
N THR A 27 7.89 10.30 -6.29
CA THR A 27 8.21 9.81 -7.64
C THR A 27 9.31 8.73 -7.60
N PRO A 28 9.43 7.88 -8.64
CA PRO A 28 10.53 6.93 -8.78
C PRO A 28 11.92 7.58 -8.68
N GLU A 29 12.08 8.80 -9.19
CA GLU A 29 13.34 9.55 -9.12
C GLU A 29 13.66 9.94 -7.67
N GLN A 30 12.69 10.52 -6.97
CA GLN A 30 12.83 10.91 -5.57
C GLN A 30 13.14 9.68 -4.70
N PHE A 31 12.42 8.57 -4.90
CA PHE A 31 12.63 7.33 -4.18
C PHE A 31 14.05 6.76 -4.39
N ARG A 32 14.52 6.72 -5.64
CA ARG A 32 15.86 6.19 -5.97
C ARG A 32 17.02 7.03 -5.41
N GLN A 33 16.77 8.30 -5.13
CA GLN A 33 17.76 9.18 -4.50
C GLN A 33 17.86 8.99 -2.98
N LEU A 34 16.92 8.28 -2.35
CA LEU A 34 16.97 7.97 -0.93
C LEU A 34 18.05 6.90 -0.63
N PRO A 35 18.73 6.96 0.52
CA PRO A 35 19.53 5.85 1.02
C PRO A 35 18.70 4.56 1.15
N SER A 36 19.31 3.39 0.97
CA SER A 36 18.59 2.09 0.95
C SER A 36 17.69 1.85 2.17
N GLY A 37 18.18 2.06 3.39
CA GLY A 37 17.36 1.91 4.59
C GLY A 37 16.17 2.89 4.66
N ARG A 38 16.29 4.05 4.00
CA ARG A 38 15.22 5.06 3.88
C ARG A 38 14.23 4.73 2.77
N GLN A 39 14.64 3.99 1.74
CA GLN A 39 13.73 3.46 0.71
C GLN A 39 12.71 2.50 1.33
N ASP A 40 13.17 1.56 2.16
CA ASP A 40 12.29 0.63 2.86
C ASP A 40 11.30 1.38 3.75
N TYR A 41 11.77 2.35 4.53
CA TYR A 41 10.90 3.22 5.35
C TYR A 41 9.88 4.01 4.52
N MET A 42 10.31 4.47 3.34
CA MET A 42 9.45 5.24 2.45
C MET A 42 8.26 4.41 1.96
N LEU A 43 8.43 3.11 1.71
CA LEU A 43 7.32 2.24 1.30
C LEU A 43 6.23 2.06 2.38
N PHE A 44 6.52 2.37 3.64
CA PHE A 44 5.51 2.46 4.70
C PHE A 44 4.92 3.88 4.79
N SER A 45 5.69 4.89 4.41
CA SER A 45 5.32 6.31 4.60
C SER A 45 4.60 6.91 3.40
N SER A 46 4.79 6.40 2.19
CA SER A 46 4.26 6.98 0.95
C SER A 46 4.14 5.91 -0.12
N VAL A 47 3.22 6.11 -1.07
CA VAL A 47 3.20 5.32 -2.30
C VAL A 47 4.21 5.89 -3.30
N VAL A 48 4.83 5.03 -4.11
CA VAL A 48 5.64 5.45 -5.25
C VAL A 48 4.77 5.44 -6.51
N LEU A 49 4.63 6.59 -7.15
CA LEU A 49 3.83 6.80 -8.36
C LEU A 49 4.62 7.54 -9.42
N ASP A 50 4.52 7.09 -10.68
CA ASP A 50 4.99 7.89 -11.81
C ASP A 50 4.09 9.13 -12.04
N ALA A 51 4.52 10.05 -12.91
CA ALA A 51 3.79 11.29 -13.13
C ALA A 51 2.34 11.08 -13.64
N PRO A 52 2.06 10.16 -14.58
CA PRO A 52 0.69 9.82 -14.97
C PRO A 52 -0.17 9.30 -13.82
N ALA A 53 0.34 8.32 -13.05
CA ALA A 53 -0.40 7.73 -11.93
C ALA A 53 -0.61 8.74 -10.79
N ALA A 54 0.37 9.58 -10.49
CA ALA A 54 0.25 10.65 -9.49
C ALA A 54 -0.82 11.67 -9.87
N SER A 55 -0.83 12.10 -11.14
CA SER A 55 -1.83 13.04 -11.66
C SER A 55 -3.25 12.45 -11.58
N GLN A 56 -3.39 11.16 -11.85
CA GLN A 56 -4.66 10.45 -11.73
C GLN A 56 -5.07 10.22 -10.26
N ALA A 57 -4.11 9.97 -9.38
CA ALA A 57 -4.36 9.63 -7.99
C ALA A 57 -4.96 10.80 -7.21
N GLY A 58 -4.59 12.03 -7.58
CA GLY A 58 -5.11 13.24 -6.93
C GLY A 58 -4.68 13.42 -5.47
N ILE A 59 -3.65 12.70 -5.03
CA ILE A 59 -3.06 12.83 -3.68
C ILE A 59 -1.87 13.78 -3.69
N ALA A 60 -1.54 14.35 -2.55
CA ALA A 60 -0.47 15.34 -2.43
C ALA A 60 0.92 14.70 -2.51
N PRO A 61 1.94 15.41 -3.03
CA PRO A 61 3.32 14.96 -2.89
C PRO A 61 3.71 14.81 -1.41
N TYR A 62 4.41 13.73 -1.08
CA TYR A 62 4.97 13.53 0.25
C TYR A 62 6.07 14.55 0.51
N ASN A 63 6.00 15.22 1.66
CA ASN A 63 6.94 16.27 2.02
C ASN A 63 8.23 15.67 2.59
N LEU A 64 9.17 15.35 1.71
CA LEU A 64 10.49 14.83 2.07
C LEU A 64 11.32 15.80 2.93
N ALA A 65 11.09 17.11 2.81
CA ALA A 65 11.84 18.13 3.56
C ALA A 65 11.41 18.21 5.04
N SER A 66 10.13 17.94 5.32
CA SER A 66 9.61 17.88 6.70
C SER A 66 9.82 16.51 7.36
N ASP A 67 10.24 15.50 6.60
CA ASP A 67 10.55 14.18 7.13
C ASP A 67 11.97 14.12 7.72
N THR A 68 12.03 14.26 9.04
CA THR A 68 13.27 14.28 9.81
C THR A 68 13.89 12.90 10.04
N VAL A 69 13.28 11.81 9.56
CA VAL A 69 13.84 10.46 9.72
C VAL A 69 14.98 10.28 8.72
N VAL A 70 16.21 10.51 9.19
CA VAL A 70 17.43 10.37 8.37
C VAL A 70 18.07 8.99 8.56
N ASN A 71 18.27 8.59 9.82
CA ASN A 71 18.79 7.27 10.19
C ASN A 71 17.64 6.41 10.68
N VAL A 72 17.10 5.58 9.79
CA VAL A 72 15.92 4.76 10.09
C VAL A 72 16.30 3.70 11.14
N SER A 73 15.68 3.79 12.31
CA SER A 73 15.80 2.78 13.36
C SER A 73 14.67 1.75 13.26
N PRO A 74 14.82 0.57 13.89
CA PRO A 74 13.71 -0.39 14.02
C PRO A 74 12.45 0.22 14.66
N ALA A 75 12.61 1.17 15.60
CA ALA A 75 11.49 1.85 16.24
C ALA A 75 10.72 2.75 15.26
N ASP A 76 11.39 3.34 14.27
CA ASP A 76 10.74 4.15 13.24
C ASP A 76 9.83 3.30 12.35
N PHE A 77 10.30 2.12 11.96
CA PHE A 77 9.49 1.15 11.20
C PHE A 77 8.24 0.73 11.98
N LEU A 78 8.39 0.40 13.27
CA LEU A 78 7.26 0.02 14.12
C LEU A 78 6.24 1.15 14.23
N ARG A 79 6.73 2.38 14.44
CA ARG A 79 5.88 3.57 14.55
C ARG A 79 5.08 3.81 13.27
N VAL A 80 5.75 3.82 12.11
CA VAL A 80 5.06 4.09 10.83
C VAL A 80 4.11 2.94 10.46
N ALA A 81 4.49 1.69 10.71
CA ALA A 81 3.62 0.54 10.48
C ALA A 81 2.34 0.62 11.34
N GLU A 82 2.46 0.97 12.62
CA GLU A 82 1.30 1.12 13.50
C GLU A 82 0.45 2.34 13.11
N GLN A 83 1.05 3.47 12.72
CA GLN A 83 0.33 4.61 12.18
C GLN A 83 -0.50 4.22 10.94
N ARG A 84 0.08 3.43 10.02
CA ARG A 84 -0.63 2.95 8.83
C ARG A 84 -1.74 1.97 9.18
N ARG A 85 -1.49 1.05 10.12
CA ARG A 85 -2.50 0.11 10.63
C ARG A 85 -3.66 0.82 11.32
N ALA A 86 -3.40 1.92 12.03
CA ALA A 86 -4.42 2.73 12.68
C ALA A 86 -5.19 3.60 11.68
N ALA A 87 -4.55 4.06 10.61
CA ALA A 87 -5.16 4.87 9.56
C ALA A 87 -6.10 4.08 8.65
N MET A 88 -5.96 2.76 8.58
CA MET A 88 -6.81 1.92 7.75
C MET A 88 -7.05 0.54 8.35
N GLN A 89 -8.32 0.18 8.50
CA GLN A 89 -8.75 -1.16 8.85
C GLN A 89 -9.08 -1.93 7.57
N VAL A 90 -8.57 -3.15 7.45
CA VAL A 90 -8.79 -4.02 6.29
C VAL A 90 -9.18 -5.40 6.78
N THR A 91 -10.24 -5.95 6.20
CA THR A 91 -10.57 -7.37 6.29
C THR A 91 -10.63 -7.90 4.87
N ALA A 92 -9.70 -8.78 4.49
CA ALA A 92 -9.60 -9.29 3.14
C ALA A 92 -9.72 -10.82 3.12
N SER A 93 -10.24 -11.36 2.02
CA SER A 93 -10.39 -12.79 1.79
C SER A 93 -10.04 -13.11 0.34
N ALA A 94 -9.24 -14.15 0.15
CA ALA A 94 -8.99 -14.70 -1.17
C ALA A 94 -10.28 -15.36 -1.71
N THR A 95 -10.47 -15.26 -3.02
CA THR A 95 -11.54 -15.94 -3.75
C THR A 95 -10.92 -16.86 -4.81
N ALA A 96 -11.74 -17.68 -5.48
CA ALA A 96 -11.24 -18.59 -6.52
C ALA A 96 -10.56 -17.85 -7.70
N SER A 97 -10.91 -16.58 -7.94
CA SER A 97 -10.41 -15.78 -9.06
C SER A 97 -9.79 -14.46 -8.64
N GLY A 98 -9.47 -14.26 -7.35
CA GLY A 98 -8.90 -13.00 -6.88
C GLY A 98 -9.06 -12.76 -5.39
N LEU A 99 -9.54 -11.58 -5.01
CA LEU A 99 -9.64 -11.16 -3.61
C LEU A 99 -10.79 -10.16 -3.42
N THR A 100 -11.50 -10.29 -2.30
CA THR A 100 -12.43 -9.26 -1.80
C THR A 100 -11.89 -8.66 -0.51
N ALA A 101 -12.18 -7.39 -0.26
CA ALA A 101 -11.81 -6.72 0.97
C ALA A 101 -12.87 -5.70 1.42
N GLU A 102 -13.09 -5.63 2.71
CA GLU A 102 -13.71 -4.49 3.36
C GLU A 102 -12.61 -3.58 3.90
N VAL A 103 -12.69 -2.30 3.57
CA VAL A 103 -11.72 -1.29 3.97
C VAL A 103 -12.43 -0.16 4.68
N ASN A 104 -11.84 0.33 5.76
CA ASN A 104 -12.24 1.58 6.41
C ASN A 104 -11.00 2.47 6.57
N ALA A 105 -10.87 3.48 5.73
CA ALA A 105 -9.72 4.39 5.73
C ALA A 105 -10.09 5.73 6.39
N ALA A 106 -9.19 6.27 7.23
CA ALA A 106 -9.39 7.56 7.89
C ALA A 106 -9.44 8.72 6.89
N THR A 107 -8.66 8.63 5.82
CA THR A 107 -8.58 9.62 4.74
C THR A 107 -8.65 8.92 3.38
N GLY A 108 -9.05 9.68 2.36
CA GLY A 108 -8.95 9.21 0.98
C GLY A 108 -7.50 9.18 0.51
N GLY A 109 -7.25 8.36 -0.51
CA GLY A 109 -5.92 8.24 -1.10
C GLY A 109 -5.80 7.12 -2.11
N VAL A 110 -4.60 6.55 -2.18
CA VAL A 110 -4.28 5.40 -3.04
C VAL A 110 -4.18 4.15 -2.20
N VAL A 111 -5.06 3.18 -2.48
CA VAL A 111 -4.94 1.83 -1.96
C VAL A 111 -4.00 1.05 -2.87
N VAL A 112 -2.88 0.61 -2.31
CA VAL A 112 -1.97 -0.34 -2.94
C VAL A 112 -2.35 -1.74 -2.50
N ILE A 113 -2.67 -2.58 -3.47
CA ILE A 113 -2.96 -4.00 -3.28
C ILE A 113 -1.69 -4.76 -3.62
N SER A 114 -1.16 -5.59 -2.71
CA SER A 114 0.06 -6.38 -2.88
C SER A 114 -0.10 -7.56 -3.87
N VAL A 115 -0.74 -7.30 -5.00
CA VAL A 115 -0.91 -8.17 -6.16
C VAL A 115 -0.15 -7.53 -7.33
N PRO A 116 0.67 -8.28 -8.08
CA PRO A 116 1.33 -7.75 -9.27
C PRO A 116 0.32 -7.16 -10.26
N TYR A 117 0.66 -6.02 -10.83
CA TYR A 117 -0.18 -5.35 -11.81
C TYR A 117 -0.19 -6.13 -13.13
N ASP A 118 -1.38 -6.31 -13.68
CA ASP A 118 -1.64 -6.90 -15.00
C ASP A 118 -2.77 -6.09 -15.67
N PRO A 119 -2.65 -5.63 -16.92
CA PRO A 119 -3.71 -4.89 -17.60
C PRO A 119 -5.06 -5.63 -17.72
N ALA A 120 -5.07 -6.96 -17.64
CA ALA A 120 -6.25 -7.79 -17.72
C ALA A 120 -7.01 -7.92 -16.38
N LEU A 121 -6.41 -7.54 -15.24
CA LEU A 121 -7.13 -7.54 -13.97
C LEU A 121 -8.27 -6.50 -13.96
N ARG A 122 -9.22 -6.71 -13.07
CA ARG A 122 -10.30 -5.76 -12.80
C ARG A 122 -10.38 -5.49 -11.32
N VAL A 123 -10.58 -4.23 -10.96
CA VAL A 123 -10.86 -3.81 -9.59
C VAL A 123 -12.19 -3.08 -9.57
N THR A 124 -12.99 -3.34 -8.55
CA THR A 124 -14.19 -2.56 -8.23
C THR A 124 -14.07 -1.95 -6.85
N VAL A 125 -14.61 -0.74 -6.69
CA VAL A 125 -14.81 -0.05 -5.41
C VAL A 125 -16.32 0.15 -5.27
N ASP A 126 -16.90 -0.39 -4.22
CA ASP A 126 -18.36 -0.38 -3.98
C ASP A 126 -19.17 -0.89 -5.16
N GLY A 127 -18.65 -1.94 -5.80
CA GLY A 127 -19.25 -2.58 -6.97
C GLY A 127 -19.09 -1.80 -8.28
N ALA A 128 -18.59 -0.56 -8.25
CA ALA A 128 -18.30 0.22 -9.45
C ALA A 128 -16.88 -0.08 -9.97
N PRO A 129 -16.68 -0.22 -11.30
CA PRO A 129 -15.35 -0.36 -11.87
C PRO A 129 -14.43 0.79 -11.48
N ALA A 130 -13.26 0.45 -10.94
CA ALA A 130 -12.26 1.42 -10.53
C ALA A 130 -11.07 1.36 -11.47
N ARG A 131 -10.52 2.54 -11.78
CA ARG A 131 -9.34 2.65 -12.64
C ARG A 131 -8.11 2.22 -11.84
N THR A 132 -7.33 1.32 -12.41
CA THR A 132 -6.08 0.83 -11.81
C THR A 132 -4.86 1.44 -12.47
N PHE A 133 -3.74 1.42 -11.76
CA PHE A 133 -2.44 1.86 -12.24
C PHE A 133 -1.33 1.11 -11.49
N ILE A 134 -0.09 1.26 -11.94
CA ILE A 134 1.07 0.67 -11.27
C ILE A 134 1.44 1.56 -10.07
N ALA A 135 1.52 0.95 -8.89
CA ALA A 135 2.01 1.55 -7.66
C ALA A 135 3.21 0.76 -7.13
N ASN A 136 4.13 1.41 -6.41
CA ASN A 136 5.28 0.76 -5.77
C ASN A 136 6.05 -0.18 -6.73
N PHE A 137 6.31 0.30 -7.95
CA PHE A 137 7.08 -0.39 -9.00
C PHE A 137 6.47 -1.68 -9.59
N GLY A 138 5.26 -2.07 -9.21
CA GLY A 138 4.65 -3.27 -9.80
C GLY A 138 3.37 -3.77 -9.17
N PHE A 139 2.86 -3.12 -8.13
CA PHE A 139 1.61 -3.47 -7.50
C PHE A 139 0.42 -2.72 -8.07
N VAL A 140 -0.78 -3.22 -7.81
CA VAL A 140 -2.03 -2.56 -8.22
C VAL A 140 -2.31 -1.38 -7.30
N GLY A 141 -2.39 -0.19 -7.88
CA GLY A 141 -2.92 1.02 -7.23
C GLY A 141 -4.34 1.30 -7.67
N VAL A 142 -5.19 1.73 -6.73
CA VAL A 142 -6.54 2.24 -6.98
C VAL A 142 -6.82 3.44 -6.09
N THR A 143 -7.54 4.43 -6.59
CA THR A 143 -7.98 5.58 -5.77
C THR A 143 -9.24 5.24 -4.99
N MET A 144 -9.32 5.76 -3.77
CA MET A 144 -10.47 5.55 -2.88
C MET A 144 -10.68 6.77 -2.00
N SER A 145 -11.93 7.14 -1.75
CA SER A 145 -12.26 8.14 -0.73
C SER A 145 -12.01 7.63 0.69
N GLY A 146 -12.04 8.54 1.67
CA GLY A 146 -12.03 8.15 3.07
C GLY A 146 -13.38 7.55 3.47
N GLY A 147 -13.35 6.67 4.47
CA GLY A 147 -14.52 5.96 4.97
C GLY A 147 -14.51 4.47 4.63
N LYS A 148 -15.70 3.88 4.71
CA LYS A 148 -15.93 2.44 4.51
C LYS A 148 -16.21 2.16 3.04
N HIS A 149 -15.48 1.21 2.49
CA HIS A 149 -15.58 0.77 1.11
C HIS A 149 -15.43 -0.74 1.00
N THR A 150 -16.03 -1.31 -0.04
CA THR A 150 -15.78 -2.69 -0.47
C THR A 150 -14.91 -2.68 -1.72
N LEU A 151 -13.90 -3.55 -1.73
CA LEU A 151 -13.00 -3.76 -2.86
C LEU A 151 -13.15 -5.19 -3.35
N ALA A 152 -13.20 -5.36 -4.67
CA ALA A 152 -13.02 -6.67 -5.28
C ALA A 152 -12.02 -6.59 -6.42
N LEU A 153 -10.99 -7.42 -6.36
CA LEU A 153 -10.02 -7.64 -7.43
C LEU A 153 -10.29 -9.01 -8.05
N THR A 154 -10.41 -9.06 -9.36
CA THR A 154 -10.51 -10.29 -10.14
C THR A 154 -9.39 -10.37 -11.15
N MET A 155 -8.71 -11.50 -11.18
CA MET A 155 -7.73 -11.87 -12.18
C MET A 155 -8.41 -12.73 -13.26
N PRO A 156 -7.95 -12.64 -14.52
CA PRO A 156 -8.46 -13.46 -15.62
C PRO A 156 -8.15 -14.96 -15.44
#